data_AF-A0A938TJV5-F1
#
_entry.id   AF-A0A938TJV5-F1
#
_cell.length_a   1.000
_cell.length_b   1.000
_cell.length_c   1.000
_cell.angle_alpha   90.00
_cell.angle_beta   90.00
_cell.angle_gamma   90.00
#
_symmetry.space_group_name_H-M   'P 1'
#
loop_
_entity.id
_entity.type
_entity.pdbx_description
1 polymer ?
#
loop_
_entity_poly.entity_id
_entity_poly.type
_entity_poly.pdbx_seq_one_letter_code
_entity_poly.pdbx_strand_id
1 'polypeptide(L)'
;MDFLTPELLGAFLTLASLEIVLGIDNIIFISILTGRLPPEQQERARLVGLGLAMVMRIGLLLSLSWVMGLTADLFQFLSYGISGRDLILLGGGAFLIFKATREIHNSLEGEVEAGGGGGMRATFLGVLAQIAIIDMVFSLDSVITAVGLVDNVSVMVAAIIVAVGVMMFAAGPISRFVEHHPTIKMLAMSFLVLIGFTLIGEGLDVHTPKGYIYFAMAFSFGVELLNIRVKKKRADHVHLRASQFAAVAESAELPQQHQAQTRTETG
;
A
#
# COMPACT_ATOMS: atom_id res chain seq x y z
N MET A 1 -5.07 -17.12 33.10
CA MET A 1 -5.31 -16.78 31.68
C MET A 1 -6.60 -15.96 31.65
N ASP A 2 -6.55 -14.70 32.05
CA ASP A 2 -7.74 -13.85 32.12
C ASP A 2 -7.71 -12.82 30.99
N PHE A 3 -7.80 -13.30 29.74
CA PHE A 3 -7.90 -12.43 28.55
C PHE A 3 -9.24 -11.66 28.47
N LEU A 4 -10.14 -11.85 29.43
CA LEU A 4 -11.53 -11.38 29.40
C LEU A 4 -11.81 -10.23 30.39
N THR A 5 -10.79 -9.68 31.06
CA THR A 5 -10.99 -8.43 31.80
C THR A 5 -11.32 -7.30 30.81
N PRO A 6 -12.32 -6.44 31.09
CA PRO A 6 -12.69 -5.32 30.21
C PRO A 6 -11.51 -4.45 29.76
N GLU A 7 -10.51 -4.28 30.63
CA GLU A 7 -9.30 -3.51 30.38
C GLU A 7 -8.41 -4.15 29.31
N LEU A 8 -8.12 -5.45 29.43
CA LEU A 8 -7.33 -6.18 28.44
C LEU A 8 -8.06 -6.33 27.10
N LEU A 9 -9.39 -6.43 27.12
CA LEU A 9 -10.19 -6.43 25.90
C LEU A 9 -10.15 -5.07 25.19
N GLY A 10 -10.27 -3.97 25.93
CA GLY A 10 -10.12 -2.61 25.37
C GLY A 10 -8.73 -2.37 24.79
N ALA A 11 -7.70 -2.80 25.50
CA ALA A 11 -6.31 -2.77 25.05
C ALA A 11 -6.10 -3.60 23.78
N PHE A 12 -6.60 -4.84 23.75
CA PHE A 12 -6.56 -5.72 22.58
C PHE A 12 -7.23 -5.07 21.37
N LEU A 13 -8.45 -4.54 21.52
CA LEU A 13 -9.19 -3.91 20.42
C LEU A 13 -8.47 -2.65 19.91
N THR A 14 -7.89 -1.86 20.80
CA THR A 14 -7.12 -0.66 20.44
C THR A 14 -5.86 -1.05 19.67
N LEU A 15 -5.09 -2.00 20.18
CA LEU A 15 -3.89 -2.50 19.52
C LEU A 15 -4.22 -3.11 18.16
N ALA A 16 -5.22 -3.99 18.07
CA ALA A 16 -5.63 -4.59 16.81
C ALA A 16 -6.09 -3.54 15.81
N SER A 17 -6.81 -2.50 16.26
CA SER A 17 -7.24 -1.40 15.39
C SER A 17 -6.05 -0.59 14.87
N LEU A 18 -5.10 -0.25 15.75
CA LEU A 18 -3.87 0.44 15.35
C LEU A 18 -3.07 -0.40 14.35
N GLU A 19 -2.85 -1.68 14.65
CA GLU A 19 -2.15 -2.61 13.75
C GLU A 19 -2.82 -2.74 12.39
N ILE A 20 -4.16 -2.75 12.33
CA ILE A 20 -4.90 -2.77 11.06
C ILE A 20 -4.71 -1.45 10.30
N VAL A 21 -4.89 -0.30 10.96
CA VAL A 21 -4.76 1.02 10.32
C VAL A 21 -3.35 1.22 9.77
N LEU A 22 -2.33 0.87 10.56
CA LEU A 22 -0.92 0.90 10.16
C LEU A 22 -0.59 -0.16 9.10
N GLY A 23 -1.26 -1.31 9.15
CA GLY A 23 -1.04 -2.45 8.28
C GLY A 23 -1.64 -2.29 6.87
N ILE A 24 -2.59 -1.36 6.67
CA ILE A 24 -3.18 -1.08 5.35
C ILE A 24 -2.10 -0.66 4.34
N ASP A 25 -1.14 0.16 4.75
CA ASP A 25 -0.06 0.57 3.87
C ASP A 25 0.84 -0.64 3.51
N ASN A 26 1.12 -1.51 4.49
CA ASN A 26 1.93 -2.71 4.31
C ASN A 26 1.30 -3.70 3.31
N ILE A 27 -0.01 -3.93 3.39
CA ILE A 27 -0.71 -4.82 2.43
C ILE A 27 -0.72 -4.22 1.01
N ILE A 28 -0.84 -2.90 0.88
CA ILE A 28 -0.74 -2.23 -0.43
C ILE A 28 0.67 -2.39 -0.99
N PHE A 29 1.73 -2.22 -0.19
CA PHE A 29 3.11 -2.45 -0.64
C PHE A 29 3.37 -3.89 -1.06
N ILE A 30 2.93 -4.86 -0.25
CA ILE A 30 3.01 -6.27 -0.60
C ILE A 30 2.30 -6.53 -1.93
N SER A 31 1.12 -5.96 -2.14
CA SER A 31 0.37 -6.09 -3.39
C SER A 31 1.13 -5.50 -4.59
N ILE A 32 1.74 -4.32 -4.44
CA ILE A 32 2.53 -3.67 -5.50
C ILE A 32 3.80 -4.47 -5.84
N LEU A 33 4.50 -5.01 -4.84
CA LEU A 33 5.72 -5.78 -5.06
C LEU A 33 5.42 -7.14 -5.68
N THR A 34 4.39 -7.82 -5.20
CA THR A 34 3.98 -9.13 -5.71
C THR A 34 3.38 -9.06 -7.11
N GLY A 35 2.76 -7.93 -7.49
CA GLY A 35 2.27 -7.70 -8.86
C GLY A 35 3.35 -7.74 -9.95
N ARG A 36 4.65 -7.72 -9.59
CA ARG A 36 5.78 -7.88 -10.53
C ARG A 36 6.12 -9.34 -10.83
N LEU A 37 5.58 -10.26 -10.05
CA LEU A 37 5.78 -11.69 -10.26
C LEU A 37 4.82 -12.19 -11.35
N PRO A 38 5.14 -13.35 -11.99
CA PRO A 38 4.19 -14.02 -12.87
C PRO A 38 2.83 -14.22 -12.17
N PRO A 39 1.68 -14.04 -12.86
CA PRO A 39 0.35 -14.09 -12.27
C PRO A 39 0.11 -15.32 -11.37
N GLU A 40 0.70 -16.46 -11.72
CA GLU A 40 0.55 -17.73 -11.01
C GLU A 40 1.23 -17.72 -9.63
N GLN A 41 2.17 -16.81 -9.39
CA GLN A 41 2.94 -16.71 -8.14
C GLN A 41 2.47 -15.59 -7.23
N GLN A 42 1.72 -14.61 -7.73
CA GLN A 42 1.41 -13.37 -7.00
C GLN A 42 0.61 -13.66 -5.72
N GLU A 43 -0.43 -14.49 -5.80
CA GLU A 43 -1.26 -14.83 -4.64
C GLU A 43 -0.46 -15.56 -3.55
N ARG A 44 0.35 -16.54 -3.95
CA ARG A 44 1.24 -17.24 -3.03
C ARG A 44 2.24 -16.28 -2.40
N ALA A 45 2.84 -15.38 -3.18
CA ALA A 45 3.79 -14.40 -2.69
C ALA A 45 3.14 -13.42 -1.70
N ARG A 46 1.88 -13.01 -1.91
CA ARG A 46 1.14 -12.17 -0.95
C ARG A 46 0.94 -12.88 0.38
N LEU A 47 0.43 -14.11 0.35
CA LEU A 47 0.15 -14.88 1.57
C LEU A 47 1.43 -15.23 2.32
N VAL A 48 2.47 -15.68 1.61
CA VAL A 48 3.78 -16.00 2.21
C VAL A 48 4.46 -14.73 2.74
N GLY A 49 4.42 -13.62 1.98
CA GLY A 49 4.97 -12.35 2.41
C GLY A 49 4.29 -11.81 3.67
N LEU A 50 2.95 -11.89 3.73
CA LEU A 50 2.18 -11.44 4.88
C LEU A 50 2.38 -12.35 6.12
N GLY A 51 2.49 -13.67 5.90
CA GLY A 51 2.88 -14.61 6.96
C GLY A 51 4.31 -14.37 7.47
N LEU A 52 5.25 -14.09 6.57
CA LEU A 52 6.63 -13.73 6.93
C LEU A 52 6.66 -12.44 7.76
N ALA A 53 5.93 -11.40 7.33
CA ALA A 53 5.79 -10.15 8.07
C ALA A 53 5.25 -10.38 9.50
N MET A 54 4.21 -11.19 9.64
CA MET A 54 3.66 -11.55 10.95
C MET A 54 4.70 -12.23 11.84
N VAL A 55 5.42 -13.22 11.32
CA VAL A 55 6.46 -13.93 12.08
C VAL A 55 7.56 -12.96 12.51
N MET A 56 7.98 -12.05 11.63
CA MET A 56 8.99 -11.05 11.99
C MET A 56 8.49 -10.07 13.04
N ARG A 57 7.25 -9.58 12.95
CA ARG A 57 6.63 -8.72 13.97
C ARG A 57 6.58 -9.40 15.33
N ILE A 58 6.11 -10.64 15.37
CA ILE A 58 6.08 -11.43 16.61
C ILE A 58 7.51 -11.67 17.11
N GLY A 59 8.46 -11.96 16.22
CA GLY A 59 9.87 -12.11 16.57
C GLY A 59 10.48 -10.84 17.19
N LEU A 60 10.22 -9.68 16.61
CA LEU A 60 10.64 -8.38 17.14
C LEU A 60 10.02 -8.11 18.51
N LEU A 61 8.74 -8.43 18.66
CA LEU A 61 8.03 -8.26 19.93
C LEU A 61 8.54 -9.22 21.01
N LEU A 62 8.86 -10.47 20.68
CA LEU A 62 9.45 -11.43 21.63
C LEU A 62 10.91 -11.07 21.97
N SER A 63 11.60 -10.37 21.07
CA SER A 63 12.92 -9.80 21.30
C SER A 63 12.86 -8.38 21.87
N LEU A 64 11.78 -8.02 22.55
CA LEU A 64 11.55 -6.67 23.08
C LEU A 64 12.74 -6.11 23.86
N SER A 65 13.33 -6.89 24.77
CA SER A 65 14.48 -6.41 25.56
C SER A 65 15.67 -6.03 24.69
N TRP A 66 15.87 -6.72 23.56
CA TRP A 66 16.90 -6.37 22.59
C TRP A 66 16.50 -5.14 21.78
N VAL A 67 15.25 -5.06 21.32
CA VAL A 67 14.70 -3.88 20.61
C VAL A 67 14.77 -2.61 21.47
N MET A 68 14.47 -2.69 22.76
CA MET A 68 14.63 -1.57 23.70
C MET A 68 16.10 -1.19 23.90
N GLY A 69 17.04 -2.12 23.70
CA GLY A 69 18.46 -1.81 23.66
C GLY A 69 18.85 -0.96 22.44
N LEU A 70 18.10 -1.06 21.33
CA LEU A 70 18.35 -0.24 20.14
C LEU A 70 18.01 1.23 20.35
N THR A 71 17.21 1.58 21.36
CA THR A 71 16.92 2.99 21.69
C THR A 71 17.99 3.63 22.57
N ALA A 72 18.97 2.85 23.06
CA ALA A 72 20.09 3.39 23.81
C ALA A 72 21.15 3.99 22.85
N ASP A 73 21.77 5.09 23.28
CA ASP A 73 22.86 5.73 22.53
C ASP A 73 24.02 4.76 22.30
N LEU A 74 24.33 4.47 21.03
CA LEU A 74 25.52 3.71 20.63
C LEU A 74 26.78 4.58 20.71
N PHE A 75 26.66 5.83 20.30
CA PHE A 75 27.72 6.82 20.33
C PHE A 75 27.13 8.23 20.39
N GLN A 76 27.87 9.16 21.00
CA GLN A 76 27.50 10.56 21.05
C GLN A 76 28.29 11.35 20.00
N PHE A 77 27.59 12.04 19.12
CA PHE A 77 28.18 12.93 18.14
C PHE A 77 27.65 14.35 18.34
N LEU A 78 28.54 15.30 18.66
CA LEU A 78 28.19 16.72 18.77
C LEU A 78 26.97 17.01 19.71
N SER A 79 26.89 16.28 20.83
CA SER A 79 25.79 16.30 21.81
C SER A 79 24.48 15.61 21.41
N TYR A 80 24.44 14.92 20.27
CA TYR A 80 23.36 14.01 19.88
C TYR A 80 23.76 12.56 20.13
N GLY A 81 22.94 11.84 20.90
CA GLY A 81 23.02 10.39 21.04
C GLY A 81 22.45 9.73 19.79
N ILE A 82 23.24 8.88 19.12
CA ILE A 82 22.74 8.12 17.97
C ILE A 82 22.50 6.69 18.43
N SER A 83 21.25 6.27 18.38
CA SER A 83 20.82 4.93 18.77
C SER A 83 20.77 3.97 17.57
N GLY A 84 20.68 2.66 17.83
CA GLY A 84 20.52 1.66 16.78
C GLY A 84 19.19 1.80 16.04
N ARG A 85 18.15 2.22 16.76
CA ARG A 85 16.85 2.60 16.20
C ARG A 85 17.02 3.70 15.16
N ASP A 86 17.75 4.76 15.50
CA ASP A 86 17.90 5.92 14.61
C ASP A 86 18.59 5.54 13.31
N LEU A 87 19.62 4.69 13.37
CA LEU A 87 20.28 4.17 12.18
C LEU A 87 19.32 3.36 11.28
N ILE A 88 18.44 2.55 11.87
CA ILE A 88 17.42 1.79 11.14
C ILE A 88 16.39 2.73 10.52
N LEU A 89 15.92 3.75 11.25
CA LEU A 89 14.94 4.71 10.75
C LEU A 89 15.51 5.59 9.64
N LEU A 90 16.73 6.09 9.80
CA LEU A 90 17.43 6.88 8.78
C LEU A 90 17.71 6.05 7.51
N GLY A 91 18.32 4.88 7.68
CA GLY A 91 18.65 3.99 6.56
C GLY A 91 17.41 3.43 5.88
N GLY A 92 16.42 3.02 6.67
CA GLY A 92 15.12 2.56 6.19
C GLY A 92 14.36 3.66 5.46
N GLY A 93 14.24 4.85 6.04
CA GLY A 93 13.59 5.99 5.40
C GLY A 93 14.25 6.39 4.08
N ALA A 94 15.59 6.46 4.04
CA ALA A 94 16.33 6.71 2.81
C ALA A 94 16.10 5.61 1.75
N PHE A 95 16.10 4.34 2.17
CA PHE A 95 15.79 3.21 1.30
C PHE A 95 14.36 3.31 0.73
N LEU A 96 13.37 3.65 1.55
CA LEU A 96 11.98 3.81 1.12
C LEU A 96 11.84 4.95 0.11
N ILE A 97 12.42 6.12 0.37
CA ILE A 97 12.41 7.25 -0.57
C ILE A 97 13.05 6.86 -1.90
N PHE A 98 14.24 6.24 -1.86
CA PHE A 98 14.94 5.80 -3.06
C PHE A 98 14.10 4.79 -3.87
N LYS A 99 13.56 3.78 -3.21
CA LYS A 99 12.74 2.73 -3.84
C LYS A 99 11.45 3.29 -4.42
N ALA A 100 10.78 4.16 -3.65
CA ALA A 100 9.55 4.80 -4.08
C ALA A 100 9.77 5.68 -5.30
N THR A 101 10.83 6.49 -5.29
CA THR A 101 11.17 7.40 -6.37
C THR A 101 11.51 6.63 -7.65
N ARG A 102 12.31 5.56 -7.57
CA ARG A 102 12.56 4.70 -8.74
C ARG A 102 11.28 4.07 -9.29
N GLU A 103 10.38 3.62 -8.41
CA GLU A 103 9.13 3.00 -8.88
C GLU A 103 8.17 4.01 -9.53
N ILE A 104 8.08 5.22 -8.97
CA ILE A 104 7.32 6.34 -9.56
C ILE A 104 7.89 6.65 -10.95
N HIS A 105 9.21 6.77 -11.06
CA HIS A 105 9.88 7.04 -12.34
C HIS A 105 9.60 5.94 -13.38
N ASN A 106 9.79 4.66 -13.02
CA ASN A 106 9.49 3.54 -13.90
C ASN A 106 8.00 3.50 -14.31
N SER A 107 7.09 3.94 -13.43
CA SER A 107 5.65 3.98 -13.73
C SER A 107 5.27 5.15 -14.66
N LEU A 108 6.07 6.24 -14.68
CA LEU A 108 5.85 7.42 -15.51
C LEU A 108 6.50 7.32 -16.89
N GLU A 109 7.61 6.59 -17.03
CA GLU A 109 8.29 6.40 -18.31
C GLU A 109 7.49 5.51 -19.29
N GLY A 110 6.39 4.91 -18.83
CA GLY A 110 5.59 3.98 -19.60
C GLY A 110 6.33 2.67 -19.84
N GLU A 111 5.61 1.62 -20.22
CA GLU A 111 6.18 0.33 -20.60
C GLU A 111 6.95 0.42 -21.94
N VAL A 112 7.96 1.29 -22.04
CA VAL A 112 8.82 1.41 -23.24
C VAL A 112 9.77 0.21 -23.38
N GLU A 113 9.77 -0.75 -22.44
CA GLU A 113 10.46 -2.03 -22.59
C GLU A 113 9.54 -3.21 -22.99
N ALA A 114 8.48 -2.97 -23.78
CA ALA A 114 7.81 -4.06 -24.51
C ALA A 114 8.62 -4.59 -25.73
N GLY A 115 9.94 -4.37 -25.75
CA GLY A 115 10.79 -4.81 -26.86
C GLY A 115 12.27 -4.58 -26.63
N GLY A 116 12.91 -5.44 -25.83
CA GLY A 116 14.36 -5.63 -25.86
C GLY A 116 15.16 -4.77 -24.88
N GLY A 117 15.18 -5.17 -23.61
CA GLY A 117 16.10 -4.66 -22.60
C GLY A 117 16.16 -5.65 -21.45
N GLY A 118 17.36 -6.04 -21.01
CA GLY A 118 17.58 -7.07 -19.99
C GLY A 118 17.22 -6.61 -18.57
N GLY A 119 16.00 -6.17 -18.33
CA GLY A 119 15.47 -5.96 -16.99
C GLY A 119 15.38 -7.29 -16.24
N MET A 120 16.16 -7.45 -15.17
CA MET A 120 16.10 -8.62 -14.31
C MET A 120 14.67 -8.79 -13.79
N ARG A 121 13.95 -9.79 -14.30
CA ARG A 121 12.60 -10.13 -13.82
C ARG A 121 12.64 -10.28 -12.31
N ALA A 122 11.66 -9.70 -11.63
CA ALA A 122 11.54 -9.82 -10.18
C ALA A 122 11.47 -11.31 -9.82
N THR A 123 12.39 -11.76 -8.96
CA THR A 123 12.40 -13.13 -8.48
C THR A 123 11.50 -13.26 -7.26
N PHE A 124 10.87 -14.43 -7.10
CA PHE A 124 10.00 -14.70 -5.94
C PHE A 124 10.72 -14.39 -4.61
N LEU A 125 11.94 -14.90 -4.44
CA LEU A 125 12.74 -14.67 -3.24
C LEU A 125 13.15 -13.20 -3.09
N GLY A 126 13.45 -12.50 -4.19
CA GLY A 126 13.79 -11.08 -4.19
C GLY A 126 12.62 -10.20 -3.74
N VAL A 127 11.39 -10.54 -4.15
CA VAL A 127 10.18 -9.87 -3.69
C VAL A 127 9.93 -10.12 -2.20
N LEU A 128 10.06 -11.36 -1.73
CA LEU A 128 9.92 -11.68 -0.31
C LEU A 128 10.97 -10.98 0.56
N ALA A 129 12.22 -10.91 0.10
CA ALA A 129 13.28 -10.17 0.79
C ALA A 129 12.96 -8.67 0.87
N GLN A 130 12.42 -8.06 -0.19
CA GLN A 130 12.00 -6.66 -0.18
C GLN A 130 10.86 -6.43 0.80
N ILE A 131 9.85 -7.31 0.80
CA ILE A 131 8.73 -7.25 1.76
C ILE A 131 9.28 -7.32 3.19
N ALA A 132 10.20 -8.25 3.46
CA ALA A 132 10.80 -8.39 4.78
C ALA A 132 11.56 -7.13 5.21
N ILE A 133 12.41 -6.56 4.35
CA ILE A 133 13.17 -5.35 4.69
C ILE A 133 12.23 -4.17 5.00
N ILE A 134 11.20 -3.97 4.17
CA ILE A 134 10.23 -2.88 4.37
C ILE A 134 9.43 -3.10 5.66
N ASP A 135 8.92 -4.31 5.87
CA ASP A 135 8.16 -4.62 7.08
C ASP A 135 9.02 -4.52 8.33
N MET A 136 10.30 -4.89 8.30
CA MET A 136 11.22 -4.74 9.43
C MET A 136 11.38 -3.26 9.84
N VAL A 137 11.51 -2.36 8.87
CA VAL A 137 11.64 -0.92 9.13
C VAL A 137 10.34 -0.36 9.74
N PHE A 138 9.17 -0.72 9.17
CA PHE A 138 7.88 -0.25 9.69
C PHE A 138 7.50 -0.89 11.02
N SER A 139 7.84 -2.16 11.21
CA SER A 139 7.47 -2.92 12.41
C SER A 139 8.21 -2.42 13.64
N LEU A 140 9.46 -1.96 13.51
CA LEU A 140 10.23 -1.43 14.64
C LEU A 140 9.49 -0.29 15.37
N ASP A 141 9.00 0.70 14.62
CA ASP A 141 8.26 1.84 15.18
C ASP A 141 6.88 1.42 15.74
N SER A 142 6.15 0.56 15.03
CA SER A 142 4.86 0.05 15.50
C SER A 142 4.97 -0.77 16.80
N VAL A 143 6.01 -1.62 16.93
CA VAL A 143 6.26 -2.44 18.12
C VAL A 143 6.66 -1.56 19.31
N ILE A 144 7.53 -0.56 19.10
CA ILE A 144 7.90 0.40 20.16
C ILE A 144 6.66 1.17 20.63
N THR A 145 5.80 1.60 19.71
CA THR A 145 4.54 2.29 20.04
C THR A 145 3.60 1.37 20.83
N ALA A 146 3.46 0.10 20.41
CA ALA A 146 2.57 -0.88 21.05
C ALA A 146 3.00 -1.20 22.49
N VAL A 147 4.31 -1.33 22.73
CA VAL A 147 4.87 -1.58 24.05
C VAL A 147 4.64 -0.40 24.98
N GLY A 148 4.63 0.83 24.46
CA GLY A 148 4.26 2.02 25.23
C GLY A 148 2.79 2.08 25.64
N LEU A 149 1.92 1.24 25.06
CA LEU A 149 0.48 1.25 25.30
C LEU A 149 0.01 0.14 26.26
N VAL A 150 0.61 -1.06 26.21
CA VAL A 150 0.14 -2.23 26.97
C VAL A 150 1.30 -3.12 27.41
N ASP A 151 1.38 -3.41 28.71
CA ASP A 151 2.43 -4.26 29.31
C ASP A 151 2.20 -5.78 29.16
N ASN A 152 1.28 -6.20 28.28
CA ASN A 152 0.90 -7.60 28.12
C ASN A 152 1.28 -8.13 26.73
N VAL A 153 2.41 -8.83 26.67
CA VAL A 153 2.97 -9.47 25.47
C VAL A 153 1.95 -10.38 24.79
N SER A 154 1.19 -11.18 25.55
CA SER A 154 0.21 -12.10 24.97
C SER A 154 -0.94 -11.37 24.28
N VAL A 155 -1.39 -10.23 24.82
CA VAL A 155 -2.41 -9.37 24.20
C VAL A 155 -1.87 -8.75 22.91
N MET A 156 -0.63 -8.25 22.92
CA MET A 156 0.00 -7.69 21.73
C MET A 156 0.16 -8.74 20.61
N VAL A 157 0.63 -9.95 20.94
CA VAL A 157 0.74 -11.05 19.96
C VAL A 157 -0.64 -11.41 19.40
N ALA A 158 -1.66 -11.53 20.24
CA ALA A 158 -3.02 -11.81 19.79
C ALA A 158 -3.53 -10.71 18.84
N ALA A 159 -3.27 -9.44 19.16
CA ALA A 159 -3.65 -8.31 18.32
C ALA A 159 -2.98 -8.37 16.94
N ILE A 160 -1.67 -8.66 16.89
CA ILE A 160 -0.92 -8.84 15.63
C ILE A 160 -1.51 -9.98 14.82
N ILE A 161 -1.75 -11.15 15.42
CA ILE A 161 -2.29 -12.32 14.71
C ILE A 161 -3.67 -12.02 14.11
N VAL A 162 -4.55 -11.37 14.88
CA VAL A 162 -5.91 -11.03 14.41
C VAL A 162 -5.85 -9.96 13.32
N ALA A 163 -5.05 -8.91 13.50
CA ALA A 163 -4.87 -7.87 12.49
C ALA A 163 -4.33 -8.44 11.17
N VAL A 164 -3.31 -9.31 11.24
CA VAL A 164 -2.77 -10.00 10.07
C VAL A 164 -3.80 -10.92 9.45
N GLY A 165 -4.59 -11.66 10.24
CA GLY A 165 -5.66 -12.50 9.72
C GLY A 165 -6.68 -11.71 8.90
N VAL A 166 -7.08 -10.53 9.37
CA VAL A 166 -7.94 -9.60 8.62
C VAL A 166 -7.26 -9.13 7.33
N MET A 167 -5.97 -8.80 7.39
CA MET A 167 -5.21 -8.42 6.19
C MET A 167 -5.11 -9.59 5.19
N MET A 168 -4.88 -10.82 5.62
CA MET A 168 -4.80 -12.00 4.73
C MET A 168 -6.11 -12.18 3.95
N PHE A 169 -7.25 -11.99 4.63
CA PHE A 169 -8.55 -12.02 4.00
C PHE A 169 -8.74 -10.87 2.98
N ALA A 170 -8.25 -9.67 3.31
CA ALA A 170 -8.37 -8.48 2.46
C ALA A 170 -7.33 -8.42 1.31
N ALA A 171 -6.24 -9.19 1.37
CA ALA A 171 -5.10 -9.11 0.45
C ALA A 171 -5.47 -9.31 -1.01
N GLY A 172 -6.27 -10.33 -1.32
CA GLY A 172 -6.70 -10.59 -2.70
C GLY A 172 -7.53 -9.45 -3.30
N PRO A 173 -8.63 -9.03 -2.65
CA PRO A 173 -9.42 -7.88 -3.09
C PRO A 173 -8.61 -6.58 -3.22
N ILE A 174 -7.76 -6.26 -2.24
CA ILE A 174 -6.92 -5.05 -2.25
C ILE A 174 -5.93 -5.11 -3.42
N SER A 175 -5.26 -6.25 -3.64
CA SER A 175 -4.32 -6.41 -4.76
C SER A 175 -4.98 -6.13 -6.10
N ARG A 176 -6.13 -6.77 -6.35
CA ARG A 176 -6.88 -6.53 -7.59
C ARG A 176 -7.30 -5.07 -7.73
N PHE A 177 -7.75 -4.44 -6.65
CA PHE A 177 -8.12 -3.02 -6.68
C PHE A 177 -6.92 -2.12 -7.04
N VAL A 178 -5.76 -2.35 -6.44
CA VAL A 178 -4.53 -1.58 -6.73
C VAL A 178 -4.06 -1.81 -8.17
N GLU A 179 -4.12 -3.05 -8.68
CA GLU A 179 -3.75 -3.39 -10.06
C GLU A 179 -4.64 -2.71 -11.11
N HIS A 180 -5.96 -2.62 -10.86
CA HIS A 180 -6.91 -2.01 -11.81
C HIS A 180 -6.91 -0.47 -11.75
N HIS A 181 -6.30 0.14 -10.75
CA HIS A 181 -6.29 1.59 -10.53
C HIS A 181 -4.85 2.13 -10.42
N PRO A 182 -4.19 2.46 -11.55
CA PRO A 182 -2.81 2.96 -11.55
C PRO A 182 -2.57 4.18 -10.65
N THR A 183 -3.57 5.04 -10.51
CA THR A 183 -3.52 6.21 -9.62
C THR A 183 -3.44 5.82 -8.15
N ILE A 184 -4.05 4.69 -7.73
CA ILE A 184 -3.91 4.13 -6.38
C ILE A 184 -2.49 3.60 -6.17
N LYS A 185 -1.91 2.92 -7.18
CA LYS A 185 -0.50 2.51 -7.13
C LYS A 185 0.41 3.73 -6.94
N MET A 186 0.21 4.80 -7.71
CA MET A 186 0.99 6.04 -7.58
C MET A 186 0.80 6.68 -6.20
N LEU A 187 -0.43 6.76 -5.70
CA LEU A 187 -0.74 7.28 -4.37
C LEU A 187 0.01 6.51 -3.27
N ALA A 188 0.01 5.18 -3.33
CA ALA A 188 0.72 4.35 -2.37
C ALA A 188 2.24 4.57 -2.40
N MET A 189 2.84 4.69 -3.60
CA MET A 189 4.26 5.03 -3.71
C MET A 189 4.56 6.43 -3.17
N SER A 190 3.66 7.40 -3.34
CA SER A 190 3.79 8.72 -2.72
C SER A 190 3.71 8.66 -1.19
N PHE A 191 2.85 7.81 -0.62
CA PHE A 191 2.85 7.56 0.82
C PHE A 191 4.15 6.92 1.29
N LEU A 192 4.77 6.04 0.49
CA LEU A 192 6.10 5.49 0.82
C LEU A 192 7.17 6.58 0.94
N VAL A 193 7.13 7.57 0.04
CA VAL A 193 8.02 8.74 0.12
C VAL A 193 7.73 9.54 1.39
N LEU A 194 6.46 9.83 1.67
CA LEU A 194 6.05 10.57 2.87
C LEU A 194 6.51 9.87 4.16
N ILE A 195 6.23 8.58 4.29
CA ILE A 195 6.66 7.79 5.45
C ILE A 195 8.19 7.73 5.51
N GLY A 196 8.87 7.55 4.38
CA GLY A 196 10.33 7.60 4.34
C GLY A 196 10.92 8.91 4.87
N PHE A 197 10.29 10.05 4.55
CA PHE A 197 10.65 11.35 5.15
C PHE A 197 10.34 11.40 6.64
N THR A 198 9.19 10.88 7.07
CA THR A 198 8.83 10.82 8.49
C THR A 198 9.82 9.99 9.29
N LEU A 199 10.26 8.82 8.80
CA LEU A 199 11.26 7.98 9.46
C LEU A 199 12.63 8.66 9.56
N ILE A 200 13.06 9.36 8.49
CA ILE A 200 14.28 10.16 8.56
C ILE A 200 14.14 11.25 9.62
N GLY A 201 12.99 11.93 9.69
CA GLY A 201 12.70 12.90 10.74
C GLY A 201 12.76 12.29 12.13
N GLU A 202 12.10 11.16 12.35
CA GLU A 202 12.09 10.46 13.64
C GLU A 202 13.48 9.98 14.07
N GLY A 203 14.31 9.52 13.12
CA GLY A 203 15.71 9.17 13.40
C GLY A 203 16.64 10.38 13.64
N LEU A 204 16.15 11.60 13.42
CA LEU A 204 16.81 12.86 13.79
C LEU A 204 16.11 13.55 14.97
N ASP A 205 15.33 12.80 15.75
CA ASP A 205 14.50 13.29 16.86
C ASP A 205 13.41 14.33 16.48
N VAL A 206 13.13 14.49 15.18
CA VAL A 206 12.04 15.33 14.68
C VAL A 206 10.75 14.51 14.70
N HIS A 207 10.05 14.59 15.82
CA HIS A 207 8.80 13.88 16.04
C HIS A 207 7.65 14.53 15.26
N THR A 208 7.10 13.79 14.29
CA THR A 208 5.89 14.22 13.57
C THR A 208 4.67 13.51 14.17
N PRO A 209 3.62 14.23 14.59
CA PRO A 209 2.41 13.58 15.07
C PRO A 209 1.80 12.67 14.00
N LYS A 210 1.78 11.35 14.28
CA LYS A 210 1.33 10.33 13.33
C LYS A 210 -0.10 10.57 12.81
N GLY A 211 -0.95 11.20 13.63
CA GLY A 211 -2.30 11.60 13.24
C GLY A 211 -2.36 12.52 12.00
N TYR A 212 -1.36 13.39 11.80
CA TYR A 212 -1.30 14.23 10.59
C TYR A 212 -0.98 13.39 9.35
N ILE A 213 -0.09 12.41 9.48
CA ILE A 213 0.25 11.49 8.39
C ILE A 213 -0.98 10.64 8.03
N TYR A 214 -1.65 10.02 9.02
CA TYR A 214 -2.86 9.23 8.76
C TYR A 214 -4.00 10.06 8.18
N PHE A 215 -4.19 11.29 8.67
CA PHE A 215 -5.19 12.18 8.10
C PHE A 215 -4.87 12.53 6.65
N ALA A 216 -3.62 12.88 6.33
CA ALA A 216 -3.21 13.15 4.96
C ALA A 216 -3.43 11.93 4.05
N MET A 217 -3.06 10.73 4.51
CA MET A 217 -3.25 9.49 3.75
C MET A 217 -4.74 9.18 3.51
N ALA A 218 -5.56 9.25 4.56
CA ALA A 218 -7.01 9.03 4.46
C ALA A 218 -7.69 10.08 3.56
N PHE A 219 -7.30 11.36 3.68
CA PHE A 219 -7.81 12.44 2.85
C PHE A 219 -7.45 12.23 1.37
N SER A 220 -6.17 12.00 1.06
CA SER A 220 -5.72 11.78 -0.32
C SER A 220 -6.34 10.52 -0.92
N PHE A 221 -6.48 9.45 -0.15
CA PHE A 221 -7.20 8.25 -0.59
C PHE A 221 -8.68 8.56 -0.85
N GLY A 222 -9.34 9.32 0.02
CA GLY A 222 -10.72 9.77 -0.17
C GLY A 222 -10.90 10.60 -1.45
N VAL A 223 -9.99 11.54 -1.71
CA VAL A 223 -9.96 12.33 -2.96
C VAL A 223 -9.76 11.40 -4.16
N GLU A 224 -8.89 10.41 -4.06
CA GLU A 224 -8.65 9.47 -5.16
C GLU A 224 -9.86 8.57 -5.44
N LEU A 225 -10.58 8.13 -4.41
CA LEU A 225 -11.86 7.44 -4.58
C LEU A 225 -12.90 8.30 -5.29
N LEU A 226 -12.94 9.61 -5.01
CA LEU A 226 -13.80 10.55 -5.73
C LEU A 226 -13.37 10.70 -7.19
N ASN A 227 -12.07 10.82 -7.46
CA ASN A 227 -11.52 10.89 -8.81
C ASN A 227 -11.91 9.68 -9.66
N ILE A 228 -11.75 8.47 -9.10
CA ILE A 228 -12.13 7.21 -9.75
C ILE A 228 -13.64 7.21 -10.08
N ARG A 229 -14.50 7.62 -9.13
CA ARG A 229 -15.96 7.70 -9.34
C ARG A 229 -16.34 8.71 -10.43
N VAL A 230 -15.70 9.88 -10.45
CA VAL A 230 -15.97 10.92 -11.47
C VAL A 230 -15.55 10.45 -12.86
N LYS A 231 -14.38 9.79 -12.97
CA LYS A 231 -13.89 9.26 -14.24
C LYS A 231 -14.83 8.20 -14.81
N LYS A 232 -15.36 7.30 -13.98
CA LYS A 232 -16.36 6.30 -14.39
C LYS A 232 -17.63 6.96 -14.94
N LYS A 233 -18.21 7.93 -14.22
CA LYS A 233 -19.41 8.66 -14.68
C LYS A 233 -19.19 9.39 -16.01
N ARG A 234 -18.01 10.00 -16.22
CA ARG A 234 -17.69 10.68 -17.48
C ARG A 234 -17.58 9.72 -18.66
N ALA A 235 -17.00 8.52 -18.46
CA ALA A 235 -16.96 7.50 -19.51
C ALA A 235 -18.38 7.09 -19.94
N ASP A 236 -19.29 6.87 -18.98
CA ASP A 236 -20.68 6.52 -19.25
C ASP A 236 -21.41 7.62 -20.07
N HIS A 237 -21.19 8.90 -19.74
CA HIS A 237 -21.78 10.03 -20.49
C HIS A 237 -21.25 10.19 -21.92
N VAL A 238 -19.98 9.84 -22.19
CA VAL A 238 -19.40 9.91 -23.54
C VAL A 238 -19.97 8.80 -24.44
N HIS A 239 -20.17 7.59 -23.90
CA HIS A 239 -20.80 6.48 -24.63
C HIS A 239 -22.28 6.76 -24.99
N LEU A 240 -23.02 7.43 -24.11
CA LEU A 240 -24.41 7.84 -24.37
C LEU A 240 -24.51 8.89 -25.49
N ARG A 241 -23.56 9.82 -25.57
CA ARG A 241 -23.52 10.78 -26.69
C ARG A 241 -23.16 10.09 -28.00
N ALA A 242 -22.14 9.24 -28.03
CA ALA A 242 -21.73 8.55 -29.25
C ALA A 242 -22.85 7.67 -29.84
N SER A 243 -23.61 6.95 -28.98
CA SER A 243 -24.77 6.16 -29.41
C SER A 243 -25.95 7.02 -29.87
N GLN A 244 -26.22 8.16 -29.21
CA GLN A 244 -27.21 9.12 -29.71
C GLN A 244 -26.82 9.71 -31.07
N PHE A 245 -25.56 10.09 -31.28
CA PHE A 245 -25.11 10.59 -32.58
C PHE A 245 -25.17 9.53 -33.68
N ALA A 246 -24.82 8.27 -33.37
CA ALA A 246 -24.96 7.16 -34.31
C ALA A 246 -26.44 6.90 -34.67
N ALA A 247 -27.34 6.87 -33.68
CA ALA A 247 -28.77 6.71 -33.92
C ALA A 247 -29.38 7.86 -34.74
N VAL A 248 -28.94 9.10 -34.49
CA VAL A 248 -29.39 10.28 -35.26
C VAL A 248 -28.84 10.24 -36.69
N ALA A 249 -27.60 9.80 -36.90
CA ALA A 249 -27.02 9.65 -38.23
C ALA A 249 -27.73 8.57 -39.06
N GLU A 250 -28.01 7.41 -38.46
CA GLU A 250 -28.76 6.31 -39.10
C GLU A 250 -30.20 6.73 -39.46
N SER A 251 -30.84 7.52 -38.58
CA SER A 251 -32.16 8.11 -38.81
C SER A 251 -32.18 9.12 -39.97
N ALA A 252 -31.07 9.82 -40.20
CA ALA A 252 -30.94 10.84 -41.24
C ALA A 252 -30.62 10.26 -42.63
N GLU A 253 -30.10 9.03 -42.71
CA GLU A 253 -29.82 8.33 -43.99
C GLU A 253 -31.03 7.57 -44.54
N LEU A 254 -31.95 7.12 -43.68
CA LEU A 254 -33.18 6.40 -44.03
C LEU A 254 -34.14 7.11 -45.03
N PRO A 255 -34.25 8.46 -45.08
CA PRO A 255 -35.13 9.14 -46.05
C PRO A 255 -34.62 9.06 -47.51
N GLN A 256 -33.32 8.89 -47.74
CA GLN A 256 -32.76 8.91 -49.09
C GLN A 256 -32.82 7.55 -49.80
N GLN A 257 -32.77 6.44 -49.05
CA GLN A 257 -32.87 5.11 -49.63
C GLN A 257 -34.29 4.78 -50.13
N HIS A 258 -35.33 5.28 -49.45
CA HIS A 258 -36.72 5.10 -49.91
C HIS A 258 -37.03 5.89 -51.19
N GLN A 259 -36.42 7.07 -51.39
CA GLN A 259 -36.66 7.87 -52.61
C GLN A 259 -35.93 7.31 -53.84
N ALA A 260 -34.80 6.64 -53.67
CA ALA A 260 -34.06 6.00 -54.75
C ALA A 260 -34.78 4.76 -55.33
N GLN A 261 -35.47 3.98 -54.48
CA GLN A 261 -36.19 2.77 -54.92
C GLN A 261 -37.50 3.09 -55.67
N THR A 262 -38.22 4.15 -55.29
CA THR A 262 -39.42 4.60 -56.04
C THR A 262 -39.13 5.14 -57.43
N ARG A 263 -37.88 5.56 -57.73
CA ARG A 263 -37.51 6.12 -59.05
C ARG A 263 -37.14 5.06 -60.08
N THR A 264 -36.89 3.83 -59.66
CA THR A 264 -36.55 2.69 -60.52
C THR A 264 -37.77 1.89 -60.99
N GLU A 265 -38.95 2.09 -60.40
CA GLU A 265 -40.19 1.40 -60.82
C GLU A 265 -41.07 2.20 -61.79
N THR A 266 -40.63 3.41 -62.20
CA THR A 266 -41.39 4.30 -63.10
C THR A 266 -40.64 4.73 -64.37
N GLY A 267 -39.56 4.04 -64.76
CA GLY A 267 -38.78 4.33 -65.98
C GLY A 267 -38.63 3.12 -66.88
#